data_AF-G0WFQ2-F1
#
_entry.id   AF-G0WFQ2-F1
#
_cell.length_a   1.000
_cell.length_b   1.000
_cell.length_c   1.000
_cell.angle_alpha   90.00
_cell.angle_beta   90.00
_cell.angle_gamma   90.00
#
_symmetry.space_group_name_H-M   'P 1'
#
loop_
_entity.id
_entity.type
_entity.pdbx_description
1 polymer ?
#
loop_
_entity_poly.entity_id
_entity_poly.type
_entity_poly.pdbx_seq_one_letter_code
_entity_poly.pdbx_strand_id
1 'polypeptide(L)'
;MSFNDLKQEGNTFFQKGDYAQANGYYDQCIKLEPTNPIGYSNKAMSLIKQGNHGLAVETCQEGLKYTSSSTKEATTIKRKLEYRLELAKRACHQGQKHSSSSSSSSSSTPVPITISEVDQLPAQYASL
;
A
#
# COMPACT_ATOMS: atom_id res chain seq x y z
N MET A 1 9.34 -0.03 -21.15
CA MET A 1 9.80 0.35 -19.81
C MET A 1 9.75 -0.86 -18.91
N SER A 2 10.75 -1.05 -18.06
CA SER A 2 10.82 -2.14 -17.09
C SER A 2 10.02 -1.79 -15.83
N PHE A 3 9.74 -2.78 -14.99
CA PHE A 3 9.08 -2.56 -13.69
C PHE A 3 9.77 -1.47 -12.86
N ASN A 4 11.11 -1.51 -12.80
CA ASN A 4 11.90 -0.57 -12.03
C ASN A 4 11.81 0.86 -12.58
N ASP A 5 11.80 1.03 -13.91
CA ASP A 5 11.65 2.33 -14.57
C ASP A 5 10.31 2.97 -14.18
N LEU A 6 9.22 2.20 -14.29
CA LEU A 6 7.87 2.65 -13.92
C LEU A 6 7.77 2.98 -12.42
N LYS A 7 8.39 2.16 -11.56
CA LYS A 7 8.48 2.41 -10.11
C LYS A 7 9.15 3.76 -9.83
N GLN A 8 10.28 4.04 -10.48
CA GLN A 8 11.02 5.28 -10.28
C GLN A 8 10.28 6.52 -10.82
N GLU A 9 9.70 6.42 -12.01
CA GLU A 9 8.85 7.47 -12.58
C GLU A 9 7.70 7.81 -11.63
N GLY A 10 6.97 6.79 -11.15
CA GLY A 10 5.87 6.97 -10.20
C GLY A 10 6.32 7.66 -8.90
N ASN A 11 7.46 7.25 -8.35
CA ASN A 11 8.03 7.89 -7.15
C ASN A 11 8.44 9.34 -7.40
N THR A 12 8.90 9.66 -8.60
CA THR A 12 9.26 11.04 -8.98
C THR A 12 8.03 11.94 -8.93
N PHE A 13 6.92 11.52 -9.54
CA PHE A 13 5.66 12.26 -9.46
C PHE A 13 5.09 12.30 -8.03
N PHE A 14 5.22 11.19 -7.28
CA PHE A 14 4.77 11.15 -5.88
C PHE A 14 5.48 12.20 -5.00
N GLN A 15 6.80 12.36 -5.16
CA GLN A 15 7.58 13.37 -4.43
C GLN A 15 7.23 14.81 -4.84
N LYS A 16 6.81 15.02 -6.09
CA LYS A 16 6.29 16.32 -6.56
C LYS A 16 4.90 16.65 -6.00
N GLY A 17 4.19 15.68 -5.43
CA GLY A 17 2.79 15.81 -5.01
C GLY A 17 1.78 15.45 -6.11
N ASP A 18 2.25 15.02 -7.29
CA ASP A 18 1.43 14.62 -8.43
C ASP A 18 0.97 13.16 -8.31
N TYR A 19 0.13 12.87 -7.32
CA TYR A 19 -0.34 11.52 -7.05
C TYR A 19 -1.19 10.92 -8.19
N ALA A 20 -1.90 11.77 -8.94
CA ALA A 20 -2.70 11.35 -10.09
C ALA A 20 -1.82 10.74 -11.20
N GLN A 21 -0.70 11.40 -11.53
CA GLN A 21 0.27 10.89 -12.51
C GLN A 21 0.99 9.66 -11.96
N ALA A 22 1.45 9.70 -10.69
CA ALA A 22 2.10 8.58 -10.03
C ALA A 22 1.27 7.29 -10.11
N ASN A 23 -0.05 7.40 -9.89
CA ASN A 23 -0.98 6.29 -10.00
C ASN A 23 -0.94 5.60 -11.38
N GLY A 24 -0.82 6.38 -12.46
CA GLY A 24 -0.75 5.84 -13.83
C GLY A 24 0.48 4.95 -14.03
N TYR A 25 1.63 5.35 -13.47
CA TYR A 25 2.85 4.53 -13.53
C TYR A 25 2.75 3.27 -12.67
N TYR A 26 2.20 3.36 -11.46
CA TYR A 26 1.99 2.19 -10.61
C TYR A 26 0.97 1.20 -11.20
N ASP A 27 -0.02 1.69 -11.94
CA ASP A 27 -0.95 0.83 -12.68
C ASP A 27 -0.23 0.02 -13.77
N GLN A 28 0.72 0.65 -14.47
CA GLN A 28 1.58 -0.06 -15.42
C GLN A 28 2.47 -1.08 -14.72
N CYS A 29 3.01 -0.79 -13.53
CA CYS A 29 3.76 -1.78 -12.74
C CYS A 29 2.92 -3.05 -12.48
N ILE A 30 1.64 -2.88 -12.13
CA ILE A 30 0.72 -4.00 -11.88
C ILE A 30 0.38 -4.74 -13.17
N LYS A 31 0.19 -4.04 -14.29
CA LYS A 31 -0.04 -4.69 -15.59
C LYS A 31 1.16 -5.50 -16.05
N LEU A 32 2.37 -5.00 -15.77
CA LEU A 32 3.61 -5.65 -16.15
C LEU A 32 3.87 -6.88 -15.28
N GLU A 33 3.70 -6.74 -13.96
CA GLU A 33 3.91 -7.80 -12.97
C GLU A 33 2.71 -7.88 -12.01
N PRO A 34 1.61 -8.54 -12.39
CA PRO A 34 0.38 -8.60 -11.58
C PRO A 34 0.54 -9.44 -10.32
N THR A 35 1.53 -10.33 -10.30
CA THR A 35 1.92 -11.15 -9.15
C THR A 35 2.84 -10.41 -8.18
N ASN A 36 3.29 -9.19 -8.51
CA ASN A 36 4.23 -8.45 -7.68
C ASN A 36 3.49 -7.47 -6.75
N PRO A 37 3.55 -7.64 -5.42
CA PRO A 37 2.83 -6.80 -4.46
C PRO A 37 3.36 -5.36 -4.38
N ILE A 38 4.55 -5.07 -4.93
CA ILE A 38 5.18 -3.74 -4.89
C ILE A 38 4.31 -2.69 -5.61
N GLY A 39 3.77 -3.03 -6.80
CA GLY A 39 2.92 -2.12 -7.58
C GLY A 39 1.66 -1.71 -6.80
N TYR A 40 0.97 -2.67 -6.20
CA TYR A 40 -0.20 -2.44 -5.34
C TYR A 40 0.14 -1.56 -4.13
N SER A 41 1.27 -1.82 -3.48
CA SER A 41 1.76 -1.06 -2.33
C SER A 41 1.91 0.44 -2.65
N ASN A 42 2.53 0.77 -3.78
CA ASN A 42 2.77 2.15 -4.19
C ASN A 42 1.49 2.84 -4.69
N LYS A 43 0.65 2.11 -5.43
CA LYS A 43 -0.67 2.57 -5.87
C LYS A 43 -1.56 2.94 -4.68
N ALA A 44 -1.63 2.06 -3.68
CA ALA A 44 -2.42 2.29 -2.47
C ALA A 44 -1.97 3.55 -1.71
N MET A 45 -0.65 3.77 -1.59
CA MET A 45 -0.12 4.99 -0.96
C MET A 45 -0.57 6.26 -1.69
N SER A 46 -0.54 6.24 -3.02
CA SER A 46 -0.96 7.36 -3.86
C SER A 46 -2.45 7.66 -3.74
N LEU A 47 -3.27 6.61 -3.64
CA LEU A 47 -4.71 6.73 -3.43
C LEU A 47 -5.02 7.34 -2.06
N ILE A 48 -4.33 6.92 -1.00
CA ILE A 48 -4.46 7.51 0.35
C ILE A 48 -4.14 9.00 0.31
N LYS A 49 -3.04 9.38 -0.36
CA LYS A 49 -2.65 10.80 -0.49
C LYS A 49 -3.66 11.64 -1.27
N GLN A 50 -4.38 11.04 -2.21
CA GLN A 50 -5.48 11.69 -2.94
C GLN A 50 -6.79 11.78 -2.13
N GLY A 51 -6.86 11.14 -0.96
CA GLY A 51 -8.10 11.00 -0.20
C GLY A 51 -9.02 9.86 -0.69
N ASN A 52 -8.57 9.07 -1.66
CA ASN A 52 -9.29 7.92 -2.21
C ASN A 52 -9.10 6.67 -1.34
N HIS A 53 -9.54 6.76 -0.08
CA HIS A 53 -9.37 5.69 0.90
C HIS A 53 -10.09 4.39 0.50
N GLY A 54 -11.28 4.47 -0.12
CA GLY A 54 -12.03 3.29 -0.58
C GLY A 54 -11.21 2.43 -1.56
N LEU A 55 -10.72 3.05 -2.64
CA LEU A 55 -9.89 2.38 -3.63
C LEU A 55 -8.56 1.89 -3.04
N ALA A 56 -7.98 2.63 -2.09
CA ALA A 56 -6.74 2.23 -1.43
C ALA A 56 -6.89 0.94 -0.64
N VAL A 57 -8.03 0.76 0.06
CA VAL A 57 -8.36 -0.45 0.81
C VAL A 57 -8.37 -1.67 -0.11
N GLU A 58 -9.12 -1.58 -1.22
CA GLU A 58 -9.22 -2.67 -2.20
C GLU A 58 -7.86 -3.00 -2.82
N THR A 59 -7.09 -1.98 -3.21
CA THR A 59 -5.76 -2.14 -3.79
C THR A 59 -4.81 -2.87 -2.83
N CYS A 60 -4.83 -2.52 -1.54
CA CYS A 60 -4.02 -3.18 -0.54
C CYS A 60 -4.42 -4.66 -0.37
N GLN A 61 -5.72 -4.95 -0.33
CA GLN A 61 -6.22 -6.33 -0.17
C GLN A 61 -5.81 -7.22 -1.34
N GLU A 62 -5.89 -6.72 -2.57
CA GLU A 62 -5.41 -7.41 -3.77
C GLU A 62 -3.92 -7.71 -3.67
N GLY A 63 -3.11 -6.69 -3.36
CA GLY A 63 -1.66 -6.85 -3.23
C GLY A 63 -1.26 -7.90 -2.18
N LEU A 64 -1.99 -7.96 -1.06
CA LEU A 64 -1.73 -8.91 0.01
C LEU A 64 -1.90 -10.37 -0.42
N LYS A 65 -2.78 -10.67 -1.38
CA LYS A 65 -2.95 -12.03 -1.92
C LYS A 65 -1.64 -12.58 -2.50
N TYR A 66 -0.87 -11.71 -3.15
CA TYR A 66 0.42 -12.06 -3.75
C TYR A 66 1.59 -12.05 -2.77
N THR A 67 1.41 -11.55 -1.55
CA THR A 67 2.44 -11.59 -0.48
C THR A 67 2.51 -12.93 0.26
N SER A 68 1.79 -13.95 -0.21
CA SER A 68 1.71 -15.27 0.41
C SER A 68 3.00 -16.11 0.29
N SER A 69 4.00 -15.61 -0.45
CA SER A 69 5.28 -16.29 -0.68
C SER A 69 6.27 -16.06 0.48
N SER A 70 7.02 -17.08 0.87
CA SER A 70 8.01 -17.05 1.97
C SER A 70 9.34 -16.35 1.62
N THR A 71 9.31 -15.35 0.73
CA THR A 71 10.50 -14.55 0.40
C THR A 71 10.60 -13.33 1.31
N LYS A 72 11.81 -13.00 1.78
CA LYS A 72 12.05 -11.86 2.70
C LYS A 72 11.46 -10.53 2.18
N GLU A 73 11.51 -10.34 0.87
CA GLU A 73 11.00 -9.16 0.20
C GLU A 73 9.47 -9.07 0.25
N ALA A 74 8.77 -10.18 -0.05
CA ALA A 74 7.32 -10.27 0.06
C ALA A 74 6.85 -10.02 1.50
N THR A 75 7.57 -10.53 2.50
CA THR A 75 7.26 -10.30 3.92
C THR A 75 7.35 -8.81 4.29
N THR A 76 8.31 -8.09 3.71
CA THR A 76 8.52 -6.66 3.97
C THR A 76 7.40 -5.82 3.34
N ILE A 77 7.03 -6.11 2.10
CA ILE A 77 5.95 -5.42 1.40
C ILE A 77 4.59 -5.71 2.05
N LYS A 78 4.37 -6.95 2.52
CA LYS A 78 3.17 -7.34 3.28
C LYS A 78 2.90 -6.38 4.44
N ARG A 79 3.90 -6.14 5.30
CA ARG A 79 3.76 -5.22 6.45
C ARG A 79 3.37 -3.80 6.00
N LYS A 80 3.97 -3.29 4.91
CA LYS A 80 3.63 -1.97 4.37
C LYS A 80 2.19 -1.91 3.86
N LEU A 81 1.72 -2.96 3.18
CA LEU A 81 0.35 -3.07 2.70
C LEU A 81 -0.66 -3.11 3.85
N GLU A 82 -0.42 -3.94 4.87
CA GLU A 82 -1.30 -4.03 6.04
C GLU A 82 -1.41 -2.70 6.78
N TYR A 83 -0.29 -2.02 7.01
CA TYR A 83 -0.29 -0.70 7.63
C TYR A 83 -1.12 0.33 6.84
N ARG A 84 -0.92 0.40 5.51
CA ARG A 84 -1.66 1.32 4.65
C ARG A 84 -3.14 0.95 4.54
N LEU A 85 -3.45 -0.34 4.55
CA LEU A 85 -4.82 -0.85 4.56
C LEU A 85 -5.58 -0.37 5.79
N GLU A 86 -4.99 -0.52 6.98
CA GLU A 86 -5.59 -0.03 8.23
C GLU A 86 -5.75 1.48 8.22
N LEU A 87 -4.73 2.21 7.76
CA LEU A 87 -4.79 3.68 7.63
C LEU A 87 -5.97 4.12 6.76
N ALA A 88 -6.13 3.50 5.58
CA ALA A 88 -7.22 3.79 4.66
C ALA A 88 -8.59 3.37 5.23
N LYS A 89 -8.69 2.20 5.86
CA LYS A 89 -9.93 1.73 6.52
C LYS A 89 -10.39 2.69 7.61
N ARG A 90 -9.46 3.14 8.46
CA ARG A 90 -9.75 4.10 9.54
C ARG A 90 -10.26 5.42 8.99
N ALA A 91 -9.61 5.94 7.95
CA ALA A 91 -10.03 7.16 7.27
C ALA A 91 -11.44 7.03 6.64
N CYS A 92 -11.78 5.86 6.09
CA CYS A 92 -13.12 5.57 5.57
C CYS A 92 -14.19 5.48 6.69
N HIS A 93 -13.87 4.84 7.82
CA HIS A 93 -14.81 4.62 8.92
C HIS A 93 -15.14 5.89 9.73
N GLN A 94 -14.27 6.91 9.72
CA GLN A 94 -14.55 8.16 10.47
C GLN A 94 -15.81 8.91 9.98
N GLY A 95 -16.35 8.56 8.80
CA GLY A 95 -17.65 9.05 8.32
C GLY A 95 -18.87 8.30 8.86
N GLN A 96 -18.72 7.12 9.50
CA GLN A 96 -19.82 6.30 9.99
C GLN A 96 -19.73 6.10 11.51
N LYS A 97 -19.95 7.16 12.27
CA LYS A 97 -20.32 7.08 13.69
C LYS A 97 -21.82 6.74 13.82
N HIS A 98 -22.28 5.62 13.27
CA HIS A 98 -23.54 5.05 13.72
C HIS A 98 -23.68 3.55 13.48
N SER A 99 -23.81 2.84 14.60
CA SER A 99 -24.51 1.58 14.85
C SER A 99 -24.10 0.28 14.16
N SER A 100 -23.70 -0.62 15.05
CA SER A 100 -24.12 -2.03 15.14
C SER A 100 -23.07 -3.08 14.82
N SER A 101 -22.71 -3.75 15.92
CA SER A 101 -22.12 -5.07 16.04
C SER A 101 -22.75 -6.09 15.09
N SER A 102 -21.93 -6.79 14.31
CA SER A 102 -22.06 -8.25 14.12
C SER A 102 -20.76 -8.85 13.58
N SER A 103 -20.30 -9.85 14.32
CA SER A 103 -19.09 -10.62 14.13
C SER A 103 -19.00 -11.31 12.76
N SER A 104 -17.82 -11.27 12.16
CA SER A 104 -17.21 -12.48 11.63
C SER A 104 -15.70 -12.42 11.84
N SER A 105 -15.24 -13.47 12.50
CA SER A 105 -13.93 -13.69 13.08
C SER A 105 -12.80 -13.53 12.08
N SER A 106 -11.80 -12.72 12.43
CA SER A 106 -10.40 -13.17 12.40
C SER A 106 -9.59 -12.23 13.27
N SER A 107 -9.20 -12.75 14.42
CA SER A 107 -8.29 -12.17 15.37
C SER A 107 -7.03 -11.68 14.66
N SER A 108 -6.77 -10.39 14.71
CA SER A 108 -5.42 -9.86 14.60
C SER A 108 -5.39 -8.60 15.44
N THR A 109 -4.71 -8.73 16.58
CA THR A 109 -4.46 -7.67 17.55
C THR A 109 -3.98 -6.39 16.86
N PRO A 110 -4.41 -5.20 17.29
CA PRO A 110 -3.87 -3.96 16.77
C PRO A 110 -2.39 -3.86 17.19
N VAL A 111 -1.48 -4.10 16.25
CA VAL A 111 -0.07 -3.78 16.45
C VAL A 111 0.08 -2.26 16.41
N PRO A 112 0.54 -1.59 17.48
CA PRO A 112 0.83 -0.17 17.42
C PRO A 112 2.09 0.03 16.58
N ILE A 113 1.95 0.13 15.26
CA ILE A 113 3.03 0.55 14.38
C ILE A 113 3.07 2.08 14.45
N THR A 114 3.99 2.60 15.23
CA THR A 114 4.29 4.02 15.31
C THR A 114 5.00 4.46 14.03
N ILE A 115 4.55 5.60 13.49
CA ILE A 115 4.92 6.15 12.18
C ILE A 115 6.41 6.49 12.06
N SER A 116 7.13 6.59 13.18
CA SER A 116 8.53 7.06 13.22
C SER A 116 9.57 6.06 12.70
N GLU A 117 9.23 4.80 12.46
CA GLU A 117 10.22 3.76 12.11
C GLU A 117 10.16 3.28 10.65
N VAL A 118 9.16 3.72 9.87
CA VAL A 118 9.02 3.33 8.45
C VAL A 118 9.86 4.22 7.53
N ASP A 119 10.14 5.47 7.95
CA ASP A 119 10.91 6.47 7.18
C ASP A 119 12.42 6.38 7.44
N GLN A 120 12.85 5.70 8.51
CA GLN A 120 14.27 5.51 8.88
C GLN A 120 14.85 4.14 8.49
N LEU A 121 14.27 3.47 7.50
CA LEU A 121 14.90 2.26 6.97
C LEU A 121 16.19 2.66 6.23
N PRO A 122 17.35 2.11 6.60
CA PRO A 122 18.63 2.52 6.04
C PRO A 122 18.66 2.29 4.53
N ALA A 123 19.39 3.15 3.81
CA ALA A 123 19.52 3.19 2.33
C ALA A 123 19.92 1.85 1.68
N GLN A 124 20.31 0.86 2.47
CA GLN A 124 20.60 -0.50 2.06
C GLN A 124 19.36 -1.25 1.53
N TYR A 125 18.15 -0.79 1.86
CA TYR A 125 16.88 -1.31 1.32
C TYR A 125 16.27 -0.43 0.21
N ALA A 126 16.97 0.62 -0.23
CA ALA A 126 16.50 1.52 -1.29
C ALA A 126 16.83 1.05 -2.71
N SER A 127 17.66 0.00 -2.87
CA SER A 127 18.26 -0.38 -4.15
C SER A 127 18.00 -1.83 -4.60
N LEU A 128 16.88 -2.44 -4.21
CA LEU A 128 16.37 -3.66 -4.83
C LEU A 128 15.02 -3.36 -5.52
#